data_AF-A0A938T6T0-F1
#
_entry.id   AF-A0A938T6T0-F1
#
_cell.length_a   1.000
_cell.length_b   1.000
_cell.length_c   1.000
_cell.angle_alpha   90.00
_cell.angle_beta   90.00
_cell.angle_gamma   90.00
#
_symmetry.space_group_name_H-M   'P 1'
#
loop_
_entity.id
_entity.type
_entity.pdbx_description
1 polymer ?
#
loop_
_entity_poly.entity_id
_entity_poly.type
_entity_poly.pdbx_seq_one_letter_code
_entity_poly.pdbx_strand_id
1 'polypeptide(L)'
;MEYKLIDEISLIINSPIVNKILIGIVITGIIFIFRCLKKIYREIRYFKILQYAMDYALEKSISNGYAEHRDLKRDELINKDKYIEKI
;
A
#
# COMPACT_ATOMS: atom_id res chain seq x y z
N MET A 1 -48.86 -6.43 -8.94
CA MET A 1 -48.54 -5.71 -7.69
C MET A 1 -47.04 -5.46 -7.54
N GLU A 2 -46.18 -6.35 -8.04
CA GLU A 2 -44.71 -6.21 -7.99
C GLU A 2 -44.14 -5.00 -8.73
N TYR A 3 -44.72 -4.60 -9.88
CA TYR A 3 -44.23 -3.47 -10.68
C TYR A 3 -44.23 -2.13 -9.94
N LYS A 4 -45.23 -1.87 -9.07
CA LYS A 4 -45.28 -0.63 -8.27
C LYS A 4 -44.15 -0.52 -7.25
N LEU A 5 -43.72 -1.64 -6.69
CA LEU A 5 -42.68 -1.67 -5.66
C LEU A 5 -41.30 -1.39 -6.26
N ILE A 6 -41.07 -1.87 -7.49
CA ILE A 6 -39.84 -1.60 -8.27
C ILE A 6 -39.76 -0.12 -8.65
N ASP A 7 -40.87 0.48 -9.06
CA ASP A 7 -40.95 1.90 -9.42
C ASP A 7 -40.68 2.81 -8.22
N GLU A 8 -41.21 2.49 -7.04
CA GLU A 8 -40.95 3.24 -5.80
C GLU A 8 -39.49 3.16 -5.36
N ILE A 9 -38.87 1.98 -5.46
CA ILE A 9 -37.44 1.78 -5.18
C ILE A 9 -36.58 2.59 -6.17
N SER A 10 -36.96 2.61 -7.45
CA SER A 10 -36.23 3.37 -8.48
C SER A 10 -36.25 4.88 -8.22
N LEU A 11 -37.36 5.42 -7.72
CA LEU A 11 -37.51 6.83 -7.33
C LEU A 11 -36.62 7.18 -6.13
N ILE A 12 -36.48 6.27 -5.17
CA ILE A 12 -35.62 6.44 -3.99
C ILE A 12 -34.14 6.39 -4.38
N ILE A 13 -33.74 5.42 -5.22
CA ILE A 13 -32.35 5.26 -5.67
C ILE A 13 -31.90 6.46 -6.52
N ASN A 14 -32.79 6.98 -7.37
CA ASN A 14 -32.51 8.17 -8.20
C ASN A 14 -32.57 9.49 -7.42
N SER A 15 -32.83 9.46 -6.11
CA SER A 15 -32.78 10.64 -5.28
C SER A 15 -31.35 11.20 -5.24
N PRO A 16 -31.17 12.52 -5.43
CA PRO A 16 -29.85 13.16 -5.36
C PRO A 16 -29.18 12.98 -3.98
N ILE A 17 -29.96 12.74 -2.92
CA ILE A 17 -29.46 12.46 -1.58
C ILE A 17 -28.80 11.08 -1.52
N VAL A 18 -29.45 10.06 -2.07
CA VAL A 18 -28.93 8.68 -2.10
C VAL A 18 -27.66 8.61 -2.92
N ASN A 19 -27.62 9.28 -4.08
CA ASN A 19 -26.40 9.38 -4.89
C ASN A 19 -25.23 10.03 -4.15
N LYS A 20 -25.45 11.10 -3.37
CA LYS A 20 -24.39 11.74 -2.58
C LYS A 20 -23.85 10.80 -1.49
N ILE A 21 -24.72 10.06 -0.82
CA ILE A 21 -24.32 9.06 0.19
C ILE A 21 -23.51 7.95 -0.46
N LEU A 22 -23.94 7.45 -1.61
CA LEU A 22 -23.25 6.41 -2.35
C LEU A 22 -21.83 6.85 -2.75
N ILE A 23 -21.69 8.07 -3.28
CA ILE A 23 -20.39 8.66 -3.62
C ILE A 23 -19.49 8.75 -2.38
N GLY A 24 -20.04 9.17 -1.23
CA GLY A 24 -19.30 9.22 0.03
C GLY A 24 -18.77 7.85 0.48
N ILE A 25 -19.60 6.81 0.36
CA ILE A 25 -19.20 5.42 0.67
C ILE A 25 -18.08 4.96 -0.28
N VAL A 26 -18.21 5.26 -1.58
CA VAL A 26 -17.17 4.91 -2.56
C VAL A 26 -15.85 5.61 -2.26
N ILE A 27 -15.88 6.92 -1.98
CA ILE A 27 -14.67 7.71 -1.67
C ILE A 27 -14.00 7.18 -0.40
N THR A 28 -14.76 6.94 0.66
CA THR A 28 -14.23 6.40 1.92
C THR A 28 -13.64 4.99 1.72
N GLY A 29 -14.30 4.15 0.94
CA GLY A 29 -13.79 2.83 0.54
C GLY A 29 -12.46 2.93 -0.22
N ILE A 30 -12.37 3.82 -1.20
CA ILE A 30 -11.13 4.06 -1.96
C ILE A 30 -9.99 4.51 -1.04
N ILE A 31 -10.25 5.47 -0.14
CA ILE A 31 -9.24 5.94 0.83
C ILE A 31 -8.74 4.78 1.70
N PHE A 32 -9.64 3.91 2.17
CA PHE A 32 -9.26 2.75 2.97
C PHE A 32 -8.36 1.78 2.19
N ILE A 33 -8.72 1.48 0.93
CA ILE A 33 -7.92 0.63 0.04
C ILE A 33 -6.52 1.22 -0.16
N PHE A 34 -6.41 2.53 -0.43
CA PHE A 34 -5.11 3.19 -0.57
C PHE A 34 -4.24 3.09 0.69
N ARG A 35 -4.83 3.20 1.88
CA ARG A 35 -4.09 3.02 3.15
C ARG A 35 -3.56 1.60 3.31
N CYS A 36 -4.37 0.60 2.98
CA CYS A 36 -3.94 -0.80 3.00
C CYS A 36 -2.84 -1.07 1.98
N LEU A 37 -3.00 -0.61 0.73
CA LEU A 37 -1.98 -0.75 -0.32
C LEU A 37 -0.67 -0.08 0.07
N LYS A 38 -0.70 1.11 0.68
CA LYS A 38 0.50 1.81 1.17
C LYS A 38 1.24 0.99 2.23
N LYS A 39 0.52 0.31 3.12
CA LYS A 39 1.12 -0.56 4.14
C LYS A 39 1.79 -1.78 3.50
N ILE A 40 1.07 -2.47 2.61
CA ILE A 40 1.59 -3.65 1.89
C ILE A 40 2.83 -3.26 1.08
N TYR A 41 2.79 -2.15 0.35
CA TYR A 41 3.91 -1.67 -0.44
C TYR A 41 5.16 -1.38 0.44
N ARG A 42 4.96 -0.78 1.62
CA ARG A 42 6.06 -0.58 2.59
C ARG A 42 6.69 -1.89 3.04
N GLU A 43 5.87 -2.90 3.36
CA GLU A 43 6.39 -4.21 3.78
C GLU A 43 7.14 -4.91 2.64
N ILE A 44 6.56 -4.96 1.44
CA ILE A 44 7.22 -5.56 0.25
C ILE A 44 8.56 -4.86 -0.02
N ARG A 45 8.59 -3.52 0.04
CA ARG A 45 9.83 -2.75 -0.18
C ARG A 45 10.88 -3.06 0.88
N TYR A 46 10.48 -3.16 2.16
CA TYR A 46 11.39 -3.56 3.24
C TYR A 46 12.00 -4.94 2.99
N PHE A 47 11.18 -5.92 2.61
CA PHE A 47 11.67 -7.26 2.26
C PHE A 47 12.64 -7.23 1.09
N LYS A 48 12.37 -6.43 0.06
CA LYS A 48 13.24 -6.29 -1.10
C LYS A 48 14.60 -5.67 -0.71
N ILE A 49 14.61 -4.62 0.11
CA ILE A 49 15.86 -4.01 0.62
C ILE A 49 16.66 -5.03 1.43
N LEU A 50 15.97 -5.80 2.29
CA LEU A 50 16.61 -6.81 3.12
C LEU A 50 17.23 -7.92 2.25
N GLN A 51 16.53 -8.39 1.23
CA GLN A 51 17.05 -9.38 0.27
C GLN A 51 18.32 -8.85 -0.42
N TYR A 52 18.29 -7.62 -0.97
CA TYR A 52 19.48 -7.03 -1.58
C TYR A 52 20.66 -6.87 -0.62
N ALA A 53 20.39 -6.50 0.63
CA ALA A 53 21.43 -6.40 1.65
C ALA A 53 22.02 -7.78 1.99
N MET A 54 21.19 -8.82 2.02
CA MET A 54 21.63 -10.20 2.24
C MET A 54 22.44 -10.74 1.06
N ASP A 55 22.02 -10.48 -0.18
CA ASP A 55 22.74 -10.89 -1.38
C ASP A 55 24.11 -10.20 -1.47
N TYR A 56 24.14 -8.89 -1.20
CA TYR A 56 25.39 -8.13 -1.13
C TYR A 56 26.33 -8.66 -0.04
N ALA A 57 25.77 -9.00 1.12
CA ALA A 57 26.55 -9.57 2.21
C ALA A 57 27.07 -10.96 1.86
N LEU A 58 26.29 -11.80 1.16
CA LEU A 58 26.74 -13.11 0.67
C LEU A 58 27.88 -12.95 -0.35
N GLU A 59 27.77 -11.99 -1.26
CA GLU A 59 28.82 -11.68 -2.26
C GLU A 59 30.11 -11.18 -1.60
N LYS A 60 29.99 -10.43 -0.50
CA LYS A 60 31.14 -9.90 0.25
C LYS A 60 31.71 -10.83 1.33
N SER A 61 30.93 -11.75 1.90
CA SER A 61 31.32 -12.47 3.12
C SER A 61 32.15 -13.74 2.91
N ILE A 62 32.87 -13.86 1.80
CA ILE A 62 33.84 -14.96 1.60
C ILE A 62 34.94 -14.94 2.68
N SER A 63 35.20 -13.80 3.31
CA SER A 63 36.07 -13.70 4.49
C SER A 63 35.44 -12.77 5.54
N ASN A 64 34.83 -13.36 6.58
CA ASN A 64 34.40 -12.74 7.85
C ASN A 64 33.76 -11.33 7.76
N GLY A 65 32.45 -11.26 8.01
CA GLY A 65 31.75 -9.97 8.15
C GLY A 65 30.34 -9.93 7.56
N TYR A 66 29.66 -11.09 7.42
CA TYR A 66 28.32 -11.17 6.81
C TYR A 66 27.32 -10.20 7.45
N ALA A 67 27.22 -10.20 8.77
CA ALA A 67 26.31 -9.30 9.49
C ALA A 67 26.68 -7.83 9.28
N GLU A 68 27.97 -7.50 9.28
CA GLU A 68 28.48 -6.13 9.14
C GLU A 68 28.21 -5.58 7.73
N HIS A 69 28.50 -6.34 6.68
CA HIS A 69 28.23 -5.93 5.30
C HIS A 69 26.74 -5.88 4.97
N ARG A 70 25.94 -6.79 5.54
CA ARG A 70 24.49 -6.75 5.41
C ARG A 70 23.93 -5.49 6.04
N ASP A 71 24.32 -5.18 7.26
CA ASP A 71 23.75 -4.07 8.02
C ASP A 71 24.22 -2.72 7.44
N LEU A 72 25.49 -2.60 7.01
CA LEU A 72 25.99 -1.45 6.24
C LEU A 72 25.19 -1.21 4.95
N LYS A 73 24.92 -2.26 4.16
CA LYS A 73 24.20 -2.12 2.90
C LYS A 73 22.72 -1.83 3.12
N ARG A 74 22.12 -2.42 4.15
CA ARG A 74 20.74 -2.14 4.56
C ARG A 74 20.60 -0.66 4.97
N ASP A 75 21.52 -0.15 5.78
CA ASP A 75 21.48 1.24 6.24
C ASP A 75 21.78 2.23 5.11
N GLU A 76 22.66 1.87 4.15
CA GLU A 76 22.87 2.66 2.92
C GLU A 76 21.58 2.74 2.07
N LEU A 77 20.91 1.62 1.84
CA LEU A 77 19.67 1.56 1.05
C LEU A 77 18.51 2.27 1.75
N ILE A 78 18.38 2.13 3.07
CA ILE A 78 17.39 2.86 3.87
C ILE A 78 17.67 4.38 3.84
N ASN A 79 18.93 4.82 3.94
CA ASN A 79 19.28 6.24 3.90
C ASN A 79 19.16 6.85 2.49
N LYS A 80 19.42 6.07 1.43
CA LYS A 80 19.11 6.48 0.05
C LYS A 80 17.59 6.54 -0.17
N ASP A 81 16.81 5.63 0.41
CA ASP A 81 15.36 5.63 0.33
C ASP A 81 14.68 6.75 1.15
N LYS A 82 15.31 7.27 2.22
CA LYS A 82 14.86 8.50 2.90
C LYS A 82 14.82 9.73 1.98
N TYR A 83 15.50 9.71 0.83
CA TYR A 83 15.38 10.78 -0.17
C TYR A 83 14.08 10.68 -0.99
N ILE A 84 13.43 9.51 -1.04
CA ILE A 84 12.19 9.25 -1.80
C ILE A 84 10.94 9.45 -0.94
N GLU A 85 11.02 9.34 0.39
CA GLU A 85 9.90 9.70 1.30
C GLU A 85 9.62 11.22 1.38
N LYS A 86 10.36 12.06 0.66
CA LYS A 86 10.19 13.52 0.61
C LYS A 86 9.31 14.03 -0.56
N ILE A 87 8.69 13.14 -1.33
CA ILE A 87 7.73 13.47 -2.41
C ILE A 87 6.36 12.91 -2.04
#